data_AF-A0A2L0TVF8-F1
#
_entry.id   AF-A0A2L0TVF8-F1
#
_cell.length_a   1.000
_cell.length_b   1.000
_cell.length_c   1.000
_cell.angle_alpha   90.00
_cell.angle_beta   90.00
_cell.angle_gamma   90.00
#
_symmetry.space_group_name_H-M   'P 1'
#
loop_
_entity.id
_entity.type
_entity.pdbx_description
1 polymer ?
#
loop_
_entity_poly.entity_id
_entity_poly.type
_entity_poly.pdbx_seq_one_letter_code
_entity_poly.pdbx_strand_id
1 'polypeptide(L)' 'MLVRTFPKSTVYSLISHGMFPQQVSLGIRSVAFVEAEVDAWIRNKIANRNR' A
#
# COMPACT_ATOMS: atom_id res chain seq x y z
N MET A 1 -10.63 1.73 13.85
CA MET A 1 -11.00 1.35 12.47
C MET A 1 -11.10 2.61 11.64
N LEU A 2 -10.04 2.97 10.90
CA LEU A 2 -10.05 4.09 9.94
C LEU A 2 -10.08 3.51 8.54
N VAL A 3 -11.15 3.75 7.79
CA VAL A 3 -11.22 3.35 6.38
C VAL A 3 -10.35 4.33 5.58
N ARG A 4 -9.11 3.95 5.28
CA ARG A 4 -8.19 4.76 4.45
C ARG A 4 -8.38 4.38 2.98
N THR A 5 -9.18 5.16 2.26
CA THR A 5 -9.36 4.96 0.81
C THR A 5 -8.32 5.74 0.02
N PHE A 6 -7.68 5.09 -0.95
CA PHE A 6 -6.80 5.72 -1.93
C PHE A 6 -7.44 5.62 -3.31
N PRO A 7 -7.23 6.60 -4.20
CA PRO A 7 -7.57 6.45 -5.61
C PRO A 7 -6.86 5.23 -6.20
N LYS A 8 -7.58 4.40 -6.95
CA LYS A 8 -7.01 3.18 -7.57
C LYS A 8 -5.79 3.50 -8.43
N SER A 9 -5.82 4.61 -9.17
CA SER A 9 -4.71 5.07 -10.02
C SER A 9 -3.43 5.33 -9.23
N THR A 10 -3.53 5.92 -8.03
CA THR A 10 -2.38 6.18 -7.15
C THR A 10 -1.78 4.88 -6.64
N VAL A 11 -2.61 3.93 -6.21
CA VAL A 11 -2.14 2.63 -5.72
C VAL A 11 -1.42 1.87 -6.84
N TYR A 12 -2.02 1.78 -8.03
CA TYR A 12 -1.38 1.10 -9.16
C TYR A 12 -0.09 1.78 -9.62
N SER A 13 -0.02 3.11 -9.61
CA SER A 13 1.22 3.83 -9.91
C SER A 13 2.31 3.56 -8.86
N LEU A 14 1.96 3.55 -7.57
CA LEU A 14 2.92 3.21 -6.53
C LEU A 14 3.39 1.76 -6.63
N ILE A 15 2.50 0.82 -6.97
CA ILE A 15 2.87 -0.58 -7.25
C ILE A 15 3.84 -0.64 -8.44
N SER A 16 3.57 0.05 -9.55
CA SER A 16 4.46 0.03 -10.72
C SER A 16 5.84 0.64 -10.43
N HIS A 17 5.92 1.61 -9.52
CA HIS A 17 7.18 2.20 -9.07
C HIS A 17 7.88 1.41 -7.97
N GLY A 18 7.34 0.25 -7.53
CA GLY A 18 7.90 -0.51 -6.41
C GLY A 18 7.85 0.26 -5.08
N MET A 19 7.01 1.29 -5.00
CA MET A 19 6.85 2.18 -3.86
C MET A 19 5.66 1.80 -2.98
N PHE A 20 4.97 0.70 -3.26
CA PHE A 20 3.88 0.15 -2.45
C PHE A 20 4.25 -1.27 -2.00
N PRO A 21 3.72 -1.76 -0.85
CA PRO A 21 3.89 -3.16 -0.45
C PRO A 21 3.54 -4.14 -1.57
N GLN A 22 4.29 -5.24 -1.61
CA GLN A 22 4.08 -6.28 -2.62
C GLN A 22 2.72 -6.93 -2.42
N GLN A 23 2.02 -7.15 -3.53
CA GLN A 23 0.75 -7.88 -3.50
C GLN A 23 1.03 -9.38 -3.30
N VAL A 24 0.29 -9.97 -2.36
CA VAL A 24 0.27 -11.42 -2.14
C VAL A 24 -0.93 -11.99 -2.90
N SER A 25 -0.66 -12.92 -3.81
CA SER A 25 -1.73 -13.64 -4.51
C SER A 25 -2.39 -14.64 -3.56
N LEU A 26 -3.68 -14.44 -3.27
CA LEU A 26 -4.50 -15.41 -2.53
C LEU A 26 -5.28 -16.34 -3.45
N GLY A 27 -5.15 -16.16 -4.77
CA GLY A 27 -5.80 -16.99 -5.78
C GLY A 27 -5.90 -16.28 -7.13
N ILE A 28 -6.62 -16.90 -8.07
CA ILE A 28 -6.67 -16.49 -9.49
C ILE A 28 -7.22 -15.06 -9.68
N ARG A 29 -8.09 -14.59 -8.78
CA ARG A 29 -8.75 -13.27 -8.89
C ARG A 29 -8.62 -12.41 -7.62
N SER A 30 -7.79 -12.83 -6.67
CA SER A 30 -7.73 -12.21 -5.35
C SER A 30 -6.29 -11.89 -4.99
N VAL A 31 -6.02 -10.61 -4.80
CA VAL A 31 -4.77 -10.10 -4.26
C VAL A 31 -5.04 -9.53 -2.87
N ALA A 32 -4.12 -9.77 -1.95
CA ALA A 32 -4.12 -9.17 -0.63
C ALA A 32 -2.78 -8.49 -0.37
N PHE A 33 -2.75 -7.68 0.69
CA PHE A 33 -1.55 -7.02 1.16
C PHE A 33 -1.33 -7.40 2.61
N VAL A 34 -0.08 -7.53 3.02
CA VAL A 34 0.27 -7.78 4.41
C VAL A 34 0.02 -6.49 5.20
N GLU A 35 -0.88 -6.55 6.19
CA GLU A 35 -1.29 -5.38 6.97
C GLU A 35 -0.10 -4.66 7.60
N ALA A 36 0.84 -5.41 8.19
CA ALA A 36 2.03 -4.86 8.82
C ALA A 36 2.94 -4.09 7.84
N GLU A 37 3.03 -4.53 6.58
CA GLU A 37 3.82 -3.84 5.55
C GLU A 37 3.15 -2.54 5.11
N VAL A 38 1.82 -2.56 4.95
CA VAL A 38 1.02 -1.36 4.64
C VAL A 38 1.15 -0.33 5.77
N ASP A 39 1.06 -0.76 7.02
CA ASP A 39 1.21 0.11 8.18
C ASP A 39 2.62 0.69 8.31
N ALA A 40 3.66 -0.11 8.05
CA ALA A 40 5.04 0.37 8.01
C ALA A 40 5.24 1.40 6.90
N TRP A 41 4.71 1.13 5.70
CA TRP A 41 4.78 2.04 4.56
C TRP A 41 4.09 3.39 4.87
N ILE A 42 2.88 3.38 5.43
CA ILE A 42 2.16 4.60 5.81
C ILE A 42 2.97 5.40 6.84
N ARG A 43 3.47 4.75 7.89
CA ARG A 43 4.30 5.40 8.91
C ARG A 43 5.53 6.07 8.30
N ASN A 44 6.20 5.39 7.38
CA ASN A 44 7.36 5.93 6.66
C ASN A 44 6.98 7.16 5.82
N LYS A 45 5.85 7.12 5.08
CA LYS A 45 5.36 8.27 4.31
C LYS A 45 5.00 9.47 5.20
N ILE A 46 4.40 9.24 6.36
CA ILE A 46 4.09 10.30 7.33
C ILE A 46 5.38 10.90 7.91
N ALA A 47 6.35 10.06 8.29
CA ALA A 47 7.63 10.52 8.82
C ALA A 47 8.42 11.38 7.82
N ASN A 48 8.38 11.02 6.53
CA ASN A 48 9.01 11.83 5.47
C ASN A 48 8.19 13.05 5.03
N ARG A 49 6.91 13.16 5.39
CA ARG A 49 6.08 14.32 5.03
C ARG A 49 6.45 15.59 5.82
N ASN A 50 6.99 15.41 7.02
CA ASN A 50 7.32 16.50 7.95
C ASN A 50 8.84 16.78 8.01
N ARG A 51 9.59 16.32 7.01
CA ARG A 51 10.99 16.67 6.79
C ARG A 51 11.09 17.67 5.66
#